data_AF-A0A3D2RT75-F1
#
_entry.id   AF-A0A3D2RT75-F1
#
_cell.length_a   1.000
_cell.length_b   1.000
_cell.length_c   1.000
_cell.angle_alpha   90.00
_cell.angle_beta   90.00
_cell.angle_gamma   90.00
#
_symmetry.space_group_name_H-M   'P 1'
#
loop_
_entity.id
_entity.type
_entity.pdbx_description
1 polymer ?
#
loop_
_entity_poly.entity_id
_entity_poly.type
_entity_poly.pdbx_seq_one_letter_code
_entity_poly.pdbx_strand_id
1 'polypeptide(L)'
;MSLEQFDLVLKGGHVIDPANDIDQVADVGIRDGKIAGVKAFLERKTAKHVVDVSEFIVTPGLIDIHVHAYTGRLNDSPGQFTASLNADAHFLNSGVTTCVDTGTAGADEIEHFRVSVIEKATTRILAYVNISKPGMGTPEQTITNFDVDAAGEAAKDHADICVGIKTAHYWTSKPFDDLHPAWESVEKAVEAGDGCGMPVMVDFWPR
;
A
#
# COMPACT_ATOMS: atom_id res chain seq x y z
N MET A 1 38.99 -15.36 11.95
CA MET A 1 38.25 -14.15 11.52
C MET A 1 37.03 -14.64 10.76
N SER A 2 35.83 -14.19 11.12
CA SER A 2 34.61 -14.58 10.41
C SER A 2 34.72 -14.12 8.95
N LEU A 3 34.57 -15.06 8.02
CA LEU A 3 34.53 -14.81 6.57
C LEU A 3 33.14 -14.34 6.10
N GLU A 4 32.16 -14.27 7.02
CA GLU A 4 30.77 -13.99 6.71
C GLU A 4 30.55 -12.48 6.52
N GLN A 5 30.28 -12.09 5.28
CA GLN A 5 29.94 -10.72 4.86
C GLN A 5 28.43 -10.54 4.66
N PHE A 6 27.67 -11.63 4.55
CA PHE A 6 26.23 -11.63 4.27
C PHE A 6 25.47 -12.58 5.20
N ASP A 7 24.21 -12.26 5.49
CA ASP A 7 23.30 -13.16 6.19
C ASP A 7 22.64 -14.15 5.21
N LEU A 8 22.33 -13.68 4.00
CA LEU A 8 21.74 -14.49 2.93
C LEU A 8 22.37 -14.09 1.57
N VAL A 9 22.63 -15.07 0.73
CA VAL A 9 22.92 -14.87 -0.70
C VAL A 9 21.93 -15.66 -1.53
N LEU A 10 21.22 -14.97 -2.43
CA LEU A 10 20.52 -15.58 -3.56
C LEU A 10 21.52 -15.76 -4.69
N LYS A 11 21.73 -16.99 -5.15
CA LYS A 11 22.81 -17.34 -6.08
C LYS A 11 22.28 -17.73 -7.46
N GLY A 12 22.84 -17.12 -8.51
CA GLY A 12 22.64 -17.51 -9.91
C GLY A 12 21.29 -17.12 -10.54
N GLY A 13 20.53 -16.23 -9.91
CA GLY A 13 19.21 -15.82 -10.40
C GLY A 13 19.29 -14.81 -11.54
N HIS A 14 18.28 -14.77 -12.41
CA HIS A 14 18.10 -13.68 -13.37
C HIS A 14 17.51 -12.48 -12.63
N VAL A 15 18.36 -11.54 -12.27
CA VAL A 15 17.96 -10.34 -11.51
C VAL A 15 17.41 -9.30 -12.47
N ILE A 16 16.18 -8.85 -12.21
CA ILE A 16 15.52 -7.74 -12.92
C ILE A 16 15.31 -6.61 -11.92
N ASP A 17 16.12 -5.56 -12.02
CA ASP A 17 16.04 -4.35 -11.19
C ASP A 17 16.15 -3.11 -12.08
N PRO A 18 15.00 -2.60 -12.58
CA PRO A 18 14.96 -1.46 -13.48
C PRO A 18 15.49 -0.15 -12.87
N ALA A 19 15.41 0.00 -11.54
CA ALA A 19 15.87 1.22 -10.87
C ALA A 19 17.40 1.35 -10.91
N ASN A 20 18.12 0.23 -11.05
CA ASN A 20 19.57 0.18 -11.12
C ASN A 20 20.10 -0.31 -12.48
N ASP A 21 19.24 -0.39 -13.51
CA ASP A 21 19.57 -0.85 -14.87
C ASP A 21 20.19 -2.27 -14.90
N ILE A 22 19.62 -3.20 -14.12
CA ILE A 22 20.08 -4.59 -14.03
C ILE A 22 19.04 -5.50 -14.69
N ASP A 23 19.48 -6.21 -15.72
CA ASP A 23 18.74 -7.29 -16.37
C ASP A 23 19.73 -8.38 -16.79
N GLN A 24 20.18 -9.18 -15.82
CA GLN A 24 21.23 -10.18 -16.04
C GLN A 24 21.23 -11.28 -14.96
N VAL A 25 21.96 -12.36 -15.22
CA VAL A 25 22.27 -13.36 -14.19
C VAL A 25 23.24 -12.77 -13.16
N ALA A 26 22.88 -12.80 -11.89
CA ALA A 26 23.69 -12.28 -10.79
C ALA A 26 23.37 -12.96 -9.44
N ASP A 27 24.25 -12.73 -8.48
CA ASP A 27 24.06 -13.07 -7.08
C ASP A 27 23.62 -11.81 -6.30
N VAL A 28 22.65 -11.97 -5.40
CA VAL A 28 22.14 -10.92 -4.53
C VAL A 28 22.53 -11.24 -3.09
N GLY A 29 23.36 -10.39 -2.48
CA GLY A 29 23.77 -10.50 -1.09
C GLY A 29 22.93 -9.60 -0.19
N ILE A 30 22.43 -10.16 0.91
CA ILE A 30 21.64 -9.47 1.94
C ILE A 30 22.41 -9.47 3.26
N ARG A 31 22.44 -8.32 3.94
CA ARG A 31 22.98 -8.17 5.30
C ARG A 31 22.09 -7.22 6.10
N ASP A 32 21.76 -7.60 7.34
CA ASP A 32 20.94 -6.82 8.27
C ASP A 32 19.60 -6.36 7.63
N GLY A 33 18.97 -7.27 6.88
CA GLY A 33 17.69 -7.02 6.19
C GLY A 33 17.78 -6.07 4.99
N LYS A 34 18.97 -5.70 4.54
CA LYS A 34 19.19 -4.80 3.39
C LYS A 34 20.00 -5.48 2.29
N ILE A 35 19.76 -5.07 1.04
CA ILE A 35 20.61 -5.47 -0.08
C ILE A 35 22.00 -4.86 0.13
N ALA A 36 23.00 -5.72 0.30
CA ALA A 36 24.40 -5.36 0.54
C ALA A 36 25.24 -5.42 -0.73
N GLY A 37 24.73 -6.06 -1.79
CA GLY A 37 25.31 -5.97 -3.13
C GLY A 37 24.66 -6.92 -4.13
N VAL A 38 24.67 -6.51 -5.40
CA VAL A 38 24.31 -7.34 -6.56
C VAL A 38 25.56 -7.48 -7.41
N LYS A 39 26.04 -8.70 -7.63
CA LYS A 39 27.30 -8.96 -8.34
C LYS A 39 27.18 -10.20 -9.22
N ALA A 40 27.97 -10.28 -10.29
CA ALA A 40 28.02 -11.48 -11.14
C ALA A 40 28.38 -12.76 -10.37
N PHE A 41 29.12 -12.64 -9.26
CA PHE A 41 29.46 -13.78 -8.40
C PHE A 41 29.77 -13.33 -6.97
N LEU A 42 29.20 -14.04 -5.99
CA LEU A 42 29.53 -13.99 -4.57
C LEU A 42 29.99 -15.37 -4.08
N GLU A 43 31.09 -15.42 -3.35
CA GLU A 43 31.64 -16.68 -2.83
C GLU A 43 30.71 -17.28 -1.76
N ARG A 44 30.34 -18.56 -1.88
CA ARG A 44 29.42 -19.22 -0.93
C ARG A 44 29.85 -19.12 0.53
N LYS A 45 31.16 -19.16 0.81
CA LYS A 45 31.73 -19.04 2.17
C LYS A 45 31.58 -17.65 2.81
N THR A 46 31.07 -16.67 2.07
CA THR A 46 30.86 -15.30 2.55
C THR A 46 29.45 -15.06 3.10
N ALA A 47 28.58 -16.06 3.09
CA ALA A 47 27.21 -15.94 3.58
C ALA A 47 26.87 -17.01 4.62
N LYS A 48 26.06 -16.65 5.63
CA LYS A 48 25.49 -17.62 6.59
C LYS A 48 24.54 -18.60 5.90
N HIS A 49 23.71 -18.10 4.98
CA HIS A 49 22.78 -18.88 4.18
C HIS A 49 22.97 -18.59 2.69
N VAL A 50 22.89 -19.64 1.88
CA VAL A 50 22.92 -19.55 0.42
C VAL A 50 21.71 -20.29 -0.12
N VAL A 51 20.93 -19.60 -0.95
CA VAL A 51 19.82 -20.20 -1.69
C VAL A 51 20.17 -20.15 -3.16
N ASP A 52 20.19 -21.32 -3.79
CA ASP A 52 20.36 -21.43 -5.24
C ASP A 52 19.05 -21.10 -5.92
N VAL A 53 19.03 -20.03 -6.71
CA VAL A 53 17.87 -19.54 -7.45
C VAL A 53 18.16 -19.53 -8.95
N SER A 54 19.09 -20.39 -9.39
CA SER A 54 19.32 -20.64 -10.81
C SER A 54 18.00 -20.99 -11.52
N GLU A 55 17.84 -20.52 -12.75
CA GLU A 55 16.62 -20.69 -13.57
C GLU A 55 15.38 -19.91 -13.08
N PHE A 56 15.47 -19.20 -11.95
CA PHE A 56 14.41 -18.33 -11.46
C PHE A 56 14.71 -16.85 -11.74
N ILE A 57 13.64 -16.06 -11.77
CA ILE A 57 13.71 -14.60 -11.80
C ILE A 57 13.78 -14.09 -10.36
N VAL A 58 14.64 -13.10 -10.12
CA VAL A 58 14.71 -12.34 -8.88
C VAL A 58 14.34 -10.90 -9.19
N THR A 59 13.21 -10.43 -8.65
CA THR A 59 12.74 -9.05 -8.82
C THR A 59 12.68 -8.35 -7.45
N PRO A 60 12.59 -7.01 -7.41
CA PRO A 60 11.96 -6.33 -6.28
C PRO A 60 10.61 -7.00 -5.98
N GLY A 61 10.26 -7.08 -4.69
CA GLY A 61 8.94 -7.56 -4.30
C GLY A 61 7.84 -6.70 -4.93
N LEU A 62 6.76 -7.34 -5.36
CA LEU A 62 5.70 -6.64 -6.08
C LEU A 62 4.98 -5.66 -5.14
N ILE A 63 4.56 -4.53 -5.72
CA ILE A 63 3.76 -3.50 -5.05
C ILE A 63 2.38 -3.51 -5.67
N ASP A 64 1.37 -3.90 -4.89
CA ASP A 64 -0.03 -3.76 -5.30
C ASP A 64 -0.55 -2.39 -4.87
N ILE A 65 -0.76 -1.50 -5.83
CA ILE A 65 -1.13 -0.10 -5.57
C ILE A 65 -2.62 0.09 -5.28
N HIS A 66 -3.44 -0.96 -5.37
CA HIS A 66 -4.88 -0.84 -5.16
C HIS A 66 -5.47 -2.06 -4.45
N VAL A 67 -5.67 -1.95 -3.13
CA VAL A 67 -6.32 -2.99 -2.32
C VAL A 67 -7.25 -2.37 -1.27
N HIS A 68 -8.08 -3.19 -0.65
CA HIS A 68 -8.74 -2.86 0.61
C HIS A 68 -8.27 -3.84 1.67
N ALA A 69 -7.55 -3.36 2.68
CA ALA A 69 -6.87 -4.20 3.67
C ALA A 69 -7.32 -3.92 5.11
N TYR A 70 -8.21 -2.95 5.34
CA TYR A 70 -8.71 -2.65 6.67
C TYR A 70 -9.82 -3.63 7.09
N THR A 71 -9.42 -4.70 7.76
CA THR A 71 -10.32 -5.72 8.31
C THR A 71 -10.77 -5.35 9.73
N GLY A 72 -12.08 -5.43 10.02
CA GLY A 72 -12.61 -5.18 11.36
C GLY A 72 -12.67 -3.70 11.69
N ARG A 73 -13.34 -2.92 10.82
CA ARG A 73 -13.51 -1.47 10.98
C ARG A 73 -14.38 -1.17 12.19
N LEU A 74 -14.25 0.05 12.72
CA LEU A 74 -14.98 0.49 13.91
C LEU A 74 -16.51 0.37 13.76
N ASN A 75 -17.01 0.59 12.54
CA ASN A 75 -18.43 0.56 12.22
C ASN A 75 -18.92 -0.77 11.64
N ASP A 76 -18.07 -1.80 11.57
CA ASP A 76 -18.47 -3.11 11.06
C ASP A 76 -19.31 -3.86 12.11
N SER A 77 -20.48 -4.35 11.69
CA SER A 77 -21.28 -5.26 12.50
C SER A 77 -20.77 -6.70 12.38
N PRO A 78 -20.91 -7.55 13.42
CA PRO A 78 -20.56 -8.97 13.32
C PRO A 78 -21.23 -9.65 12.12
N GLY A 79 -20.44 -10.26 11.23
CA GLY A 79 -20.93 -10.93 10.02
C GLY A 79 -21.24 -10.00 8.84
N GLN A 80 -20.98 -8.70 8.96
CA GLN A 80 -21.01 -7.78 7.82
C GLN A 80 -19.88 -8.12 6.85
N PHE A 81 -20.19 -8.11 5.55
CA PHE A 81 -19.17 -8.21 4.52
C PHE A 81 -18.34 -6.92 4.54
N THR A 82 -17.14 -7.03 5.08
CA THR A 82 -16.12 -6.01 5.02
C THR A 82 -15.45 -6.22 3.68
N ALA A 83 -15.59 -5.29 2.74
CA ALA A 83 -15.02 -5.42 1.39
C ALA A 83 -13.49 -5.26 1.41
N SER A 84 -12.84 -5.91 2.37
CA SER A 84 -11.42 -5.86 2.70
C SER A 84 -10.89 -7.29 2.81
N LEU A 85 -9.62 -7.48 2.47
CA LEU A 85 -8.92 -8.76 2.56
C LEU A 85 -7.83 -8.72 3.64
N ASN A 86 -7.46 -9.90 4.16
CA ASN A 86 -6.29 -10.03 5.02
C ASN A 86 -5.02 -10.10 4.14
N ALA A 87 -4.19 -9.06 4.18
CA ALA A 87 -2.99 -8.94 3.35
C ALA A 87 -2.04 -10.15 3.47
N ASP A 88 -1.75 -10.58 4.70
CA ASP A 88 -0.81 -11.68 4.96
C ASP A 88 -1.33 -13.04 4.49
N ALA A 89 -2.65 -13.20 4.36
CA ALA A 89 -3.25 -14.42 3.83
C ALA A 89 -3.12 -14.55 2.30
N HIS A 90 -2.89 -13.45 1.58
CA HIS A 90 -3.03 -13.40 0.11
C HIS A 90 -1.81 -12.88 -0.66
N PHE A 91 -0.93 -12.08 -0.04
CA PHE A 91 0.08 -11.33 -0.79
C PHE A 91 1.45 -11.98 -0.85
N LEU A 92 2.01 -12.42 0.28
CA LEU A 92 3.38 -12.96 0.30
C LEU A 92 3.54 -14.23 -0.57
N ASN A 93 2.50 -15.07 -0.66
CA ASN A 93 2.50 -16.26 -1.53
C ASN A 93 2.34 -15.91 -3.03
N SER A 94 1.97 -14.68 -3.34
CA SER A 94 1.82 -14.13 -4.70
C SER A 94 2.97 -13.19 -5.08
N GLY A 95 4.01 -13.08 -4.25
CA GLY A 95 5.16 -12.20 -4.47
C GLY A 95 4.91 -10.72 -4.19
N VAL A 96 3.73 -10.36 -3.63
CA VAL A 96 3.42 -8.99 -3.22
C VAL A 96 3.96 -8.77 -1.81
N THR A 97 4.95 -7.88 -1.70
CA THR A 97 5.58 -7.54 -0.42
C THR A 97 5.08 -6.22 0.15
N THR A 98 4.42 -5.41 -0.68
CA THR A 98 3.83 -4.14 -0.26
C THR A 98 2.50 -3.95 -0.96
N CYS A 99 1.49 -3.49 -0.22
CA CYS A 99 0.22 -3.08 -0.79
C CYS A 99 -0.19 -1.68 -0.31
N VAL A 100 -1.11 -1.05 -1.03
CA VAL A 100 -1.65 0.27 -0.68
C VAL A 100 -3.17 0.17 -0.53
N ASP A 101 -3.67 0.38 0.69
CA ASP A 101 -5.10 0.50 0.97
C ASP A 101 -5.65 1.78 0.32
N THR A 102 -6.72 1.63 -0.47
CA THR A 102 -7.26 2.71 -1.30
C THR A 102 -8.44 3.39 -0.63
N GLY A 103 -8.20 3.97 0.55
CA GLY A 103 -9.17 4.81 1.25
C GLY A 103 -10.28 4.01 1.92
N THR A 104 -9.98 2.81 2.44
CA THR A 104 -10.95 2.10 3.28
C THR A 104 -11.25 2.91 4.54
N ALA A 105 -10.22 3.50 5.15
CA ALA A 105 -10.32 4.42 6.28
C ALA A 105 -10.33 5.88 5.80
N GLY A 106 -11.17 6.71 6.44
CA GLY A 106 -11.03 8.17 6.42
C GLY A 106 -10.40 8.67 7.72
N ALA A 107 -10.46 9.98 7.95
CA ALA A 107 -9.89 10.62 9.13
C ALA A 107 -10.38 10.04 10.48
N ASP A 108 -11.63 9.56 10.54
CA ASP A 108 -12.20 9.00 11.78
C ASP A 108 -11.61 7.62 12.15
N GLU A 109 -11.05 6.89 11.17
CA GLU A 109 -10.71 5.48 11.34
C GLU A 109 -9.23 5.14 11.07
N ILE A 110 -8.43 6.07 10.52
CA ILE A 110 -7.06 5.77 10.07
C ILE A 110 -6.14 5.32 11.20
N GLU A 111 -6.25 5.92 12.39
CA GLU A 111 -5.47 5.51 13.56
C GLU A 111 -5.89 4.10 14.02
N HIS A 112 -7.19 3.80 14.02
CA HIS A 112 -7.63 2.45 14.32
C HIS A 112 -7.11 1.45 13.28
N PHE A 113 -7.13 1.78 11.99
CA PHE A 113 -6.56 0.93 10.94
C PHE A 113 -5.06 0.67 11.16
N ARG A 114 -4.30 1.71 11.50
CA ARG A 114 -2.88 1.62 11.85
C ARG A 114 -2.65 0.56 12.93
N VAL A 115 -3.25 0.75 14.10
CA VAL A 115 -2.98 -0.09 15.29
C VAL A 115 -3.63 -1.47 15.21
N SER A 116 -4.77 -1.60 14.54
CA SER A 116 -5.51 -2.86 14.48
C SER A 116 -4.97 -3.80 13.41
N VAL A 117 -4.46 -3.27 12.29
CA VAL A 117 -4.04 -4.05 11.11
C VAL A 117 -2.61 -3.74 10.67
N ILE A 118 -2.29 -2.50 10.28
CA ILE A 118 -1.03 -2.18 9.58
C ILE A 118 0.20 -2.57 10.41
N GLU A 119 0.24 -2.19 11.69
CA GLU A 119 1.38 -2.47 12.57
C GLU A 119 1.53 -3.96 12.94
N LYS A 120 0.52 -4.77 12.65
CA LYS A 120 0.52 -6.22 12.92
C LYS A 120 0.81 -7.06 11.67
N ALA A 121 0.78 -6.45 10.49
CA ALA A 121 0.97 -7.15 9.22
C ALA A 121 2.45 -7.44 8.96
N THR A 122 2.72 -8.60 8.37
CA THR A 122 4.05 -8.94 7.83
C THR A 122 4.25 -8.26 6.47
N THR A 123 3.20 -8.25 5.65
CA THR A 123 3.13 -7.49 4.41
C THR A 123 3.18 -6.00 4.74
N ARG A 124 3.99 -5.21 4.04
CA ARG A 124 3.99 -3.77 4.25
C ARG A 124 2.70 -3.17 3.69
N ILE A 125 1.88 -2.56 4.55
CA ILE A 125 0.65 -1.89 4.15
C ILE A 125 0.87 -0.38 4.23
N LEU A 126 0.65 0.31 3.12
CA LEU A 126 0.50 1.76 3.05
C LEU A 126 -0.98 2.10 2.86
N ALA A 127 -1.37 3.37 3.02
CA ALA A 127 -2.77 3.77 2.88
C ALA A 127 -2.94 5.13 2.22
N TYR A 128 -4.01 5.29 1.46
CA TYR A 128 -4.61 6.59 1.21
C TYR A 128 -5.68 6.88 2.27
N VAL A 129 -5.80 8.13 2.70
CA VAL A 129 -6.91 8.58 3.58
C VAL A 129 -8.10 8.98 2.71
N ASN A 130 -9.27 8.40 2.96
CA ASN A 130 -10.49 8.77 2.24
C ASN A 130 -10.91 10.22 2.57
N ILE A 131 -11.36 10.98 1.56
CA ILE A 131 -11.93 12.32 1.74
C ILE A 131 -13.19 12.29 2.62
N SER A 132 -13.96 11.20 2.58
CA SER A 132 -15.05 10.93 3.50
C SER A 132 -14.51 10.52 4.87
N LYS A 133 -14.76 11.30 5.92
CA LYS A 133 -14.22 11.04 7.27
C LYS A 133 -14.47 9.61 7.79
N PRO A 134 -15.66 9.01 7.62
CA PRO A 134 -15.91 7.64 8.06
C PRO A 134 -15.33 6.57 7.12
N GLY A 135 -14.65 6.95 6.04
CA GLY A 135 -14.07 6.01 5.06
C GLY A 135 -15.06 5.46 4.04
N MET A 136 -14.68 4.32 3.45
CA MET A 136 -15.35 3.70 2.31
C MET A 136 -16.77 3.21 2.63
N GLY A 137 -17.69 3.30 1.66
CA GLY A 137 -19.04 2.72 1.72
C GLY A 137 -20.15 3.75 1.58
N THR A 138 -21.30 3.50 2.24
CA THR A 138 -22.43 4.45 2.27
C THR A 138 -22.04 5.89 2.69
N PRO A 139 -21.12 6.10 3.65
CA PRO A 139 -20.70 7.46 4.02
C PRO A 139 -20.10 8.28 2.87
N GLU A 140 -19.48 7.65 1.88
CA GLU A 140 -18.91 8.33 0.70
C GLU A 140 -19.98 9.01 -0.16
N GLN A 141 -21.27 8.70 0.03
CA GLN A 141 -22.37 9.30 -0.72
C GLN A 141 -22.83 10.64 -0.14
N THR A 142 -22.40 10.98 1.08
CA THR A 142 -22.88 12.15 1.83
C THR A 142 -21.81 13.23 1.82
N ILE A 143 -22.02 14.30 1.05
CA ILE A 143 -21.04 15.40 0.87
C ILE A 143 -20.60 16.01 2.20
N THR A 144 -21.47 16.10 3.20
CA THR A 144 -21.11 16.67 4.50
C THR A 144 -20.10 15.82 5.28
N ASN A 145 -19.80 14.61 4.83
CA ASN A 145 -18.70 13.79 5.35
C ASN A 145 -17.35 14.15 4.72
N PHE A 146 -17.33 14.87 3.59
CA PHE A 146 -16.10 15.30 2.93
C PHE A 146 -15.48 16.45 3.70
N ASP A 147 -14.34 16.19 4.32
CA ASP A 147 -13.69 17.14 5.22
C ASP A 147 -12.22 17.27 4.83
N VAL A 148 -11.94 18.37 4.14
CA VAL A 148 -10.64 18.67 3.52
C VAL A 148 -9.54 18.73 4.56
N ASP A 149 -9.78 19.49 5.63
CA ASP A 149 -8.81 19.70 6.70
C ASP A 149 -8.58 18.40 7.46
N ALA A 150 -9.66 17.71 7.87
CA ALA A 150 -9.53 16.47 8.63
C ALA A 150 -8.79 15.38 7.84
N ALA A 151 -9.08 15.21 6.55
CA ALA A 151 -8.38 14.24 5.70
C ALA A 151 -6.90 14.60 5.54
N GLY A 152 -6.59 15.89 5.30
CA GLY A 152 -5.23 16.37 5.14
C GLY A 152 -4.39 16.30 6.42
N GLU A 153 -4.98 16.61 7.58
CA GLU A 153 -4.33 16.49 8.89
C GLU A 153 -4.06 15.03 9.23
N ALA A 154 -5.05 14.15 9.08
CA ALA A 154 -4.91 12.73 9.32
C ALA A 154 -3.79 12.11 8.44
N ALA A 155 -3.71 12.49 7.17
CA ALA A 155 -2.64 12.01 6.30
C ALA A 155 -1.24 12.47 6.75
N LYS A 156 -1.11 13.70 7.27
CA LYS A 156 0.15 14.23 7.81
C LYS A 156 0.55 13.56 9.12
N ASP A 157 -0.41 13.38 10.03
CA ASP A 157 -0.18 12.76 11.34
C ASP A 157 0.25 11.29 11.23
N HIS A 158 -0.14 10.64 10.13
CA HIS A 158 0.22 9.27 9.79
C HIS A 158 1.14 9.18 8.56
N ALA A 159 1.97 10.19 8.29
CA ALA A 159 2.80 10.26 7.07
C ALA A 159 3.85 9.12 6.93
N ASP A 160 4.10 8.32 7.98
CA ASP A 160 4.93 7.13 7.90
C ASP A 160 4.23 5.95 7.18
N ILE A 161 2.90 5.95 7.12
CA ILE A 161 2.08 4.92 6.46
C ILE A 161 1.15 5.49 5.38
N CYS A 162 0.82 6.77 5.44
CA CYS A 162 -0.08 7.43 4.50
C CYS A 162 0.68 7.97 3.29
N VAL A 163 0.15 7.68 2.11
CA VAL A 163 0.74 8.09 0.82
C VAL A 163 -0.12 9.06 0.03
N GLY A 164 -1.30 9.45 0.53
CA GLY A 164 -2.13 10.47 -0.11
C GLY A 164 -3.60 10.47 0.30
N ILE A 165 -4.41 11.18 -0.48
CA ILE A 165 -5.87 11.24 -0.32
C ILE A 165 -6.57 10.36 -1.37
N LYS A 166 -7.67 9.71 -0.99
CA LYS A 166 -8.53 8.93 -1.88
C LYS A 166 -9.92 9.56 -1.98
N THR A 167 -10.49 9.47 -3.18
CA THR A 167 -11.95 9.42 -3.34
C THR A 167 -12.35 8.21 -4.17
N ALA A 168 -13.49 7.59 -3.84
CA ALA A 168 -14.06 6.45 -4.55
C ALA A 168 -15.58 6.40 -4.43
N HIS A 169 -16.20 5.61 -5.30
CA HIS A 169 -17.62 5.19 -5.24
C HIS A 169 -18.69 6.29 -5.19
N TYR A 170 -18.34 7.56 -5.35
CA TYR A 170 -19.27 8.66 -5.16
C TYR A 170 -20.33 8.74 -6.27
N TRP A 171 -21.59 8.56 -5.86
CA TRP A 171 -22.80 8.73 -6.66
C TRP A 171 -22.77 8.05 -8.04
N THR A 172 -22.19 6.85 -8.13
CA THR A 172 -21.91 6.19 -9.41
C THR A 172 -23.16 5.62 -10.11
N SER A 173 -24.21 5.29 -9.34
CA SER A 173 -25.37 4.52 -9.82
C SER A 173 -26.64 5.35 -10.09
N LYS A 174 -26.65 6.65 -9.76
CA LYS A 174 -27.82 7.53 -9.86
C LYS A 174 -27.50 8.81 -10.65
N PRO A 175 -28.47 9.45 -11.30
CA PRO A 175 -28.26 10.77 -11.91
C PRO A 175 -27.75 11.77 -10.87
N PHE A 176 -26.85 12.67 -11.27
CA PHE A 176 -26.41 13.77 -10.40
C PHE A 176 -27.59 14.69 -10.08
N ASP A 177 -27.56 15.29 -8.89
CA ASP A 177 -28.55 16.23 -8.40
C ASP A 177 -27.89 17.29 -7.53
N ASP A 178 -28.68 18.25 -7.01
CA ASP A 178 -28.17 19.36 -6.21
C ASP A 178 -27.50 18.92 -4.90
N LEU A 179 -27.79 17.71 -4.42
CA LEU A 179 -27.18 17.11 -3.24
C LEU A 179 -26.00 16.20 -3.59
N HIS A 180 -25.78 15.90 -4.88
CA HIS A 180 -24.71 15.06 -5.37
C HIS A 180 -24.10 15.61 -6.67
N PRO A 181 -23.41 16.78 -6.64
CA PRO A 181 -22.75 17.36 -7.80
C PRO A 181 -21.66 16.45 -8.34
N ALA A 182 -21.50 16.41 -9.67
CA ALA A 182 -20.67 15.41 -10.33
C ALA A 182 -19.20 15.33 -9.87
N TRP A 183 -18.63 16.44 -9.42
CA TRP A 183 -17.21 16.57 -9.13
C TRP A 183 -16.88 16.82 -7.66
N GLU A 184 -17.89 16.91 -6.79
CA GLU A 184 -17.69 17.35 -5.41
C GLU A 184 -16.65 16.50 -4.68
N SER A 185 -16.72 15.17 -4.79
CA SER A 185 -15.77 14.28 -4.11
C SER A 185 -14.35 14.40 -4.65
N VAL A 186 -14.19 14.68 -5.95
CA VAL A 186 -12.88 14.84 -6.61
C VAL A 186 -12.29 16.20 -6.26
N GLU A 187 -13.08 17.27 -6.35
CA GLU A 187 -12.66 18.63 -6.00
C GLU A 187 -12.20 18.69 -4.55
N LYS A 188 -12.96 18.09 -3.62
CA LYS A 188 -12.59 18.01 -2.20
C LYS A 188 -11.34 17.17 -1.96
N ALA A 189 -11.18 16.05 -2.65
CA ALA A 189 -9.98 15.23 -2.51
C ALA A 189 -8.73 15.94 -3.05
N VAL A 190 -8.84 16.66 -4.17
CA VAL A 190 -7.76 17.51 -4.73
C VAL A 190 -7.42 18.66 -3.78
N GLU A 191 -8.44 19.35 -3.24
CA GLU A 191 -8.26 20.42 -2.25
C GLU A 191 -7.47 19.90 -1.02
N ALA A 192 -7.82 18.71 -0.52
CA ALA A 192 -7.12 18.08 0.60
C ALA A 192 -5.69 17.67 0.25
N GLY A 193 -5.48 17.04 -0.92
CA GLY A 193 -4.17 16.66 -1.42
C GLY A 193 -3.22 17.84 -1.59
N ASP A 194 -3.70 18.92 -2.20
CA ASP A 194 -2.95 20.17 -2.35
C ASP A 194 -2.62 20.78 -0.98
N GLY A 195 -3.60 20.79 -0.06
CA GLY A 195 -3.44 21.30 1.31
C GLY A 195 -2.47 20.48 2.17
N CYS A 196 -2.28 19.19 1.88
CA CYS A 196 -1.33 18.32 2.57
C CYS A 196 -0.03 18.06 1.82
N GLY A 197 0.08 18.47 0.56
CA GLY A 197 1.25 18.23 -0.28
C GLY A 197 1.42 16.75 -0.64
N MET A 198 0.33 15.98 -0.66
CA MET A 198 0.34 14.55 -0.98
C MET A 198 -0.49 14.27 -2.24
N PRO A 199 -0.19 13.21 -3.01
CA PRO A 199 -0.94 12.88 -4.22
C PRO A 199 -2.37 12.44 -3.91
N VAL A 200 -3.21 12.49 -4.94
CA VAL A 200 -4.61 12.05 -4.88
C VAL A 200 -4.82 10.88 -5.82
N MET A 201 -5.50 9.85 -5.33
CA MET A 201 -5.97 8.74 -6.16
C MET A 201 -7.50 8.81 -6.31
N VAL A 202 -7.97 8.83 -7.55
CA VAL A 202 -9.40 8.92 -7.88
C VAL A 202 -9.84 7.62 -8.53
N ASP A 203 -10.86 6.98 -7.95
CA ASP A 203 -11.56 5.89 -8.62
C ASP A 203 -12.67 6.48 -9.47
N PHE A 204 -12.41 6.51 -10.78
CA PHE A 204 -13.41 6.92 -11.75
C PHE A 204 -14.31 5.75 -12.09
N TRP A 205 -15.62 5.97 -11.92
CA TRP A 205 -16.63 5.16 -12.58
C TRP A 205 -17.02 5.85 -13.89
N PRO A 206 -16.50 5.41 -15.05
CA PRO A 206 -16.91 5.98 -16.33
C PRO A 206 -18.42 5.75 -16.52
N ARG A 207 -19.12 6.81 -16.90
CA ARG A 207 -20.52 6.77 -17.33
C ARG A 207 -20.60 6.73 -18.85
#